data_AF-A0A6M3L4C0-F1
#
_entry.id   AF-A0A6M3L4C0-F1
#
_cell.length_a   1.000
_cell.length_b   1.000
_cell.length_c   1.000
_cell.angle_alpha   90.00
_cell.angle_beta   90.00
_cell.angle_gamma   90.00
#
_symmetry.space_group_name_H-M   'P 1'
#
loop_
_entity.id
_entity.type
_entity.pdbx_description
1 polymer ?
#
loop_
_entity_poly.entity_id
_entity_poly.type
_entity_poly.pdbx_seq_one_letter_code
_entity_poly.pdbx_strand_id
1 'polypeptide(L)'
;MSHFYASIDGAAKTSGTRTGHKRSGISGHVRGWTAGVRVRGHHDEQAGHDVFCVYATSGSNGSPGDRIIAYVTSGPDGVRIEHIDA
;
A
#
# COMPACT_ATOMS: atom_id res chain seq x y z
N MET A 1 15.60 11.46 7.28
CA MET A 1 14.42 11.91 6.52
C MET A 1 13.44 10.76 6.34
N SER A 2 12.14 11.06 6.31
CA SER A 2 11.10 10.09 5.92
C SER A 2 11.27 9.72 4.45
N HIS A 3 11.13 8.43 4.14
CA HIS A 3 11.18 7.91 2.77
C HIS A 3 9.78 7.74 2.18
N PHE A 4 8.83 7.33 3.02
CA PHE A 4 7.44 7.11 2.63
C PHE A 4 6.52 8.16 3.26
N TYR A 5 5.42 8.46 2.56
CA TYR A 5 4.37 9.36 3.03
C TYR A 5 2.99 8.81 2.63
N ALA A 6 2.04 8.83 3.55
CA ALA A 6 0.65 8.46 3.29
C ALA A 6 -0.29 9.52 3.85
N SER A 7 -1.40 9.72 3.16
CA SER A 7 -2.54 10.54 3.59
C SER A 7 -3.84 9.76 3.48
N ILE A 8 -4.81 10.09 4.32
CA ILE A 8 -6.17 9.55 4.26
C ILE A 8 -7.18 10.64 4.59
N ASP A 9 -8.26 10.66 3.80
CA ASP A 9 -9.39 11.57 3.96
C ASP A 9 -10.68 10.76 4.21
N GLY A 10 -11.66 11.37 4.87
CA GLY A 10 -12.91 10.73 5.24
C GLY A 10 -13.90 11.70 5.86
N ALA A 11 -14.75 11.24 6.78
CA ALA A 11 -15.76 12.09 7.43
C ALA A 11 -15.17 13.23 8.30
N ALA A 12 -13.90 13.09 8.72
CA ALA A 12 -13.19 14.14 9.43
C ALA A 12 -12.88 15.33 8.50
N LYS A 13 -12.89 16.55 9.03
CA LYS A 13 -12.59 17.77 8.25
C LYS A 13 -11.10 17.94 7.92
N THR A 14 -10.23 17.07 8.42
CA THR A 14 -8.78 17.16 8.28
C THR A 14 -8.20 15.84 7.78
N SER A 15 -7.17 15.92 6.95
CA SER A 15 -6.44 14.76 6.46
C SER A 15 -5.56 14.15 7.54
N GLY A 16 -5.64 12.83 7.70
CA GLY A 16 -4.69 12.09 8.52
C GLY A 16 -3.44 11.77 7.70
N THR A 17 -2.25 12.07 8.21
CA THR A 17 -0.99 11.74 7.52
C THR A 17 -0.05 10.90 8.38
N ARG A 18 0.74 10.04 7.73
CA ARG A 18 1.78 9.23 8.37
C ARG A 18 2.99 9.17 7.46
N THR A 19 4.17 9.10 8.08
CA THR A 19 5.44 8.93 7.37
C THR A 19 6.06 7.59 7.70
N GLY A 20 6.92 7.10 6.82
CA GLY A 20 7.65 5.84 6.99
C GLY A 20 9.12 5.99 6.64
N HIS A 21 9.97 5.16 7.23
CA HIS A 21 11.40 5.05 6.91
C HIS A 21 11.67 3.84 6.03
N LYS A 22 12.81 3.81 5.33
CA LYS A 22 13.24 2.66 4.50
C LYS A 22 13.15 1.32 5.25
N ARG A 23 13.54 1.32 6.54
CA ARG A 23 13.52 0.14 7.41
C ARG A 23 12.14 -0.26 7.92
N SER A 24 11.23 0.70 8.10
CA SER A 24 9.90 0.43 8.65
C SER A 24 8.84 0.26 7.57
N GLY A 25 9.09 0.75 6.35
CA GLY A 25 8.09 0.85 5.31
C GLY A 25 6.94 1.79 5.69
N ILE A 26 5.81 1.60 5.02
CA ILE A 26 4.52 2.22 5.32
C ILE A 26 3.39 1.24 4.99
N SER A 27 2.30 1.25 5.74
CA SER A 27 1.14 0.39 5.47
C SER A 27 -0.16 1.17 5.67
N GLY A 28 -1.09 1.02 4.74
CA GLY A 28 -2.43 1.59 4.80
C GLY A 28 -3.49 0.54 4.49
N HIS A 29 -4.64 0.63 5.16
CA HIS A 29 -5.78 -0.28 4.93
C HIS A 29 -7.06 0.54 4.84
N VAL A 30 -7.71 0.49 3.68
CA VAL A 30 -8.99 1.16 3.41
C VAL A 30 -10.03 0.09 3.10
N ARG A 31 -11.20 0.14 3.73
CA ARG A 31 -12.22 -0.92 3.61
C ARG A 31 -13.64 -0.38 3.71
N GLY A 32 -14.51 -0.97 2.91
CA GLY A 32 -15.96 -0.87 3.04
C GLY A 32 -16.54 -2.08 3.77
N TRP A 33 -17.84 -2.32 3.59
CA TRP A 33 -18.54 -3.41 4.27
C TRP A 33 -18.13 -4.79 3.77
N THR A 34 -17.99 -4.97 2.46
CA THR A 34 -17.74 -6.27 1.81
C THR A 34 -16.32 -6.44 1.24
N ALA A 35 -15.67 -5.34 0.87
CA ALA A 35 -14.35 -5.35 0.24
C ALA A 35 -13.42 -4.29 0.85
N GLY A 36 -12.12 -4.48 0.70
CA GLY A 36 -11.11 -3.51 1.07
C GLY A 36 -9.83 -3.67 0.26
N VAL A 37 -8.93 -2.69 0.43
CA VAL A 37 -7.61 -2.66 -0.18
C VAL A 37 -6.58 -2.34 0.89
N ARG A 38 -5.53 -3.13 0.94
CA ARG A 38 -4.34 -2.85 1.74
C ARG A 38 -3.17 -2.56 0.82
N VAL A 39 -2.40 -1.54 1.16
CA VAL A 39 -1.15 -1.21 0.47
C VAL A 39 -0.02 -1.28 1.49
N ARG A 40 1.06 -1.99 1.15
CA ARG A 40 2.30 -2.04 1.93
C ARG A 40 3.46 -1.56 1.07
N GLY A 41 4.04 -0.42 1.43
CA GLY A 41 5.25 0.11 0.82
C GLY A 41 6.48 -0.28 1.63
N HIS A 42 7.52 -0.76 0.95
CA HIS A 42 8.83 -1.00 1.54
C HIS A 42 9.94 -0.68 0.53
N HIS A 43 11.17 -0.50 1.04
CA HIS A 43 12.34 -0.28 0.20
C HIS A 43 13.06 -1.60 0.03
N ASP A 44 13.23 -2.07 -1.20
CA ASP A 44 14.10 -3.19 -1.52
C ASP A 44 15.55 -2.68 -1.53
N GLU A 45 16.29 -3.00 -0.46
CA GLU A 45 17.68 -2.58 -0.31
C GLU A 45 18.62 -3.25 -1.33
N GLN A 46 18.26 -4.42 -1.86
CA GLN A 46 19.08 -5.14 -2.84
C GLN A 46 18.90 -4.55 -4.24
N ALA A 47 17.65 -4.31 -4.62
CA ALA A 47 17.31 -3.77 -5.94
C ALA A 47 17.32 -2.24 -5.98
N GLY A 48 17.46 -1.57 -4.82
CA GLY A 48 17.61 -0.13 -4.70
C GLY A 48 16.35 0.68 -5.00
N HIS A 49 15.18 0.06 -4.97
CA HIS A 49 13.91 0.68 -5.34
C HIS A 49 12.79 0.44 -4.34
N ASP A 50 11.69 1.15 -4.51
CA ASP A 50 10.52 1.03 -3.64
C ASP A 50 9.49 0.09 -4.26
N VAL A 51 8.89 -0.74 -3.41
CA VAL A 51 7.88 -1.73 -3.80
C VAL A 51 6.62 -1.49 -2.97
N PHE A 52 5.51 -1.32 -3.67
CA PHE A 52 4.18 -1.21 -3.08
C PHE A 52 3.36 -2.45 -3.45
N CYS A 53 3.12 -3.31 -2.46
CA CYS A 53 2.27 -4.48 -2.59
C CYS A 53 0.81 -4.06 -2.36
N VAL A 54 -0.05 -4.31 -3.35
CA VAL A 54 -1.48 -4.02 -3.29
C VAL A 54 -2.26 -5.31 -3.09
N TYR A 55 -3.04 -5.37 -2.01
CA TYR A 55 -3.83 -6.53 -1.65
C TYR A 55 -5.32 -6.21 -1.73
N ALA A 56 -6.09 -7.08 -2.39
CA ALA A 56 -7.52 -7.18 -2.16
C ALA A 56 -7.75 -7.84 -0.80
N THR A 57 -8.56 -7.20 0.05
CA THR A 57 -8.94 -7.70 1.38
C THR A 57 -10.45 -7.83 1.47
N SER A 58 -10.93 -8.46 2.54
CA SER A 58 -12.35 -8.37 2.90
C SER A 58 -12.74 -6.99 3.41
N GLY A 59 -14.05 -6.76 3.47
CA GLY A 59 -14.62 -5.64 4.20
C GLY A 59 -14.59 -5.83 5.72
N SER A 60 -15.18 -4.87 6.44
CA SER A 60 -15.15 -4.81 7.90
C SER A 60 -15.99 -5.88 8.61
N ASN A 61 -16.88 -6.57 7.90
CA ASN A 61 -17.72 -7.65 8.46
C ASN A 61 -17.05 -9.04 8.48
N GLY A 62 -15.80 -9.14 8.00
CA GLY A 62 -14.96 -10.35 8.02
C GLY A 62 -15.11 -11.24 6.78
N SER A 63 -13.98 -11.59 6.13
CA SER A 63 -13.77 -12.73 5.19
C SER A 63 -12.28 -12.77 4.72
N PRO A 64 -11.88 -13.54 3.69
CA PRO A 64 -10.90 -14.62 3.74
C PRO A 64 -9.51 -14.13 3.33
N GLY A 65 -8.70 -13.67 4.28
CA GLY A 65 -7.29 -13.34 4.03
C GLY A 65 -7.04 -12.19 3.04
N ASP A 66 -5.77 -11.79 2.94
CA ASP A 66 -5.32 -10.78 1.99
C ASP A 66 -4.83 -11.50 0.72
N ARG A 67 -5.34 -11.11 -0.46
CA ARG A 67 -4.84 -11.60 -1.75
C ARG A 67 -4.09 -10.49 -2.46
N ILE A 68 -2.83 -10.73 -2.83
CA ILE A 68 -2.09 -9.76 -3.64
C ILE A 68 -2.70 -9.68 -5.05
N ILE A 69 -2.87 -8.46 -5.54
CA ILE A 69 -3.47 -8.19 -6.86
C ILE A 69 -2.56 -7.38 -7.77
N ALA A 70 -1.62 -6.62 -7.18
CA ALA A 70 -0.63 -5.89 -7.96
C ALA A 70 0.61 -5.56 -7.14
N TYR A 71 1.71 -5.31 -7.86
CA TYR A 71 2.88 -4.61 -7.38
C TYR A 71 3.05 -3.30 -8.15
N VAL A 72 3.40 -2.24 -7.44
CA VAL A 72 3.86 -0.99 -8.05
C VAL A 72 5.29 -0.77 -7.59
N THR A 73 6.22 -0.68 -8.54
CA THR A 73 7.64 -0.49 -8.24
C THR A 73 8.15 0.81 -8.83
N SER A 74 9.03 1.50 -8.08
CA SER A 74 9.84 2.56 -8.66
C SER A 74 11.01 1.94 -9.43
N GLY A 75 11.39 2.55 -10.55
CA GLY A 75 12.52 2.09 -11.35
C GLY A 75 13.24 3.26 -12.01
N PRO A 76 14.44 3.02 -12.57
CA PRO A 76 15.21 4.05 -13.27
C PRO A 76 14.44 4.63 -14.48
N ASP A 77 13.55 3.85 -15.08
CA ASP A 77 12.71 4.25 -16.21
C ASP A 77 11.34 4.82 -15.80
N GLY A 78 11.10 5.00 -14.49
CA GLY A 78 9.83 5.44 -13.93
C GLY A 78 9.05 4.35 -13.20
N VAL A 79 7.74 4.53 -13.06
CA VAL A 79 6.87 3.63 -12.30
C VAL A 79 6.48 2.42 -13.15
N ARG A 80 6.63 1.22 -12.61
CA ARG A 80 6.16 -0.03 -13.22
C ARG A 80 5.01 -0.62 -12.42
N ILE A 81 4.04 -1.20 -13.11
CA ILE A 81 2.87 -1.85 -12.52
C ILE A 81 2.82 -3.29 -13.02
N GLU A 82 2.78 -4.23 -12.10
CA GLU A 82 2.63 -5.65 -12.37
C GLU A 82 1.31 -6.12 -11.78
N HIS A 83 0.37 -6.53 -12.62
CA HIS A 83 -0.89 -7.12 -12.18
C HIS A 83 -0.72 -8.63 -12.00
N ILE A 84 -1.35 -9.17 -10.95
CA ILE A 84 -1.50 -10.61 -10.79
C ILE A 84 -2.93 -10.95 -11.21
N ASP A 85 -3.06 -11.60 -12.37
CA ASP A 85 -4.34 -12.13 -12.82
C ASP A 85 -4.85 -13.17 -11.82
N ALA A 86 -6.13 -13.06 -11.50
CA ALA A 86 -6.84 -13.86 -10.51
C ALA A 86 -7.48 -15.11 -11.09
#